data_AF-A0A2G9XNP6-F1
#
_entry.id   AF-A0A2G9XNP6-F1
#
_cell.length_a   1.000
_cell.length_b   1.000
_cell.length_c   1.000
_cell.angle_alpha   90.00
_cell.angle_beta   90.00
_cell.angle_gamma   90.00
#
_symmetry.space_group_name_H-M   'P 1'
#
loop_
_entity.id
_entity.type
_entity.pdbx_description
1 polymer ?
#
loop_
_entity_poly.entity_id
_entity_poly.type
_entity_poly.pdbx_seq_one_letter_code
_entity_poly.pdbx_strand_id
1 'polypeptide(L)' 'MNQMHDFDLLNVPLIGANLLEASAGTGKAYNIEGLFLRLVIEKALPVGERRTDKKRCAQ' A
#
# COMPACT_ATOMS: atom_id res chain seq x y z
N MET A 1 21.60 15.21 -7.85
CA MET A 1 20.18 15.51 -8.14
C MET A 1 19.46 14.16 -8.18
N ASN A 2 18.67 13.84 -7.15
CA ASN A 2 17.90 12.59 -7.15
C ASN A 2 16.75 12.74 -8.14
N GLN A 3 16.74 11.92 -9.18
CA GLN A 3 15.64 11.85 -10.13
C GLN A 3 14.47 11.12 -9.45
N MET A 4 13.39 11.85 -9.17
CA MET A 4 12.13 11.22 -8.77
C MET A 4 11.57 10.55 -10.03
N HIS A 5 11.51 9.22 -10.00
CA HIS A 5 10.90 8.44 -11.06
C HIS A 5 9.40 8.38 -10.83
N ASP A 6 8.64 8.35 -11.91
CA ASP A 6 7.20 8.16 -11.84
C ASP A 6 6.86 6.89 -11.06
N PHE A 7 5.78 6.96 -10.29
CA PHE A 7 5.32 5.82 -9.51
C PHE A 7 4.79 4.71 -10.43
N ASP A 8 5.50 3.58 -10.49
CA ASP A 8 5.05 2.39 -11.20
C ASP A 8 4.25 1.48 -10.25
N LEU A 9 2.93 1.53 -10.42
CA LEU A 9 1.98 0.77 -9.62
C LEU A 9 2.18 -0.75 -9.70
N LEU A 10 2.62 -1.30 -10.84
CA LEU A 10 2.72 -2.74 -11.03
C LEU A 10 4.04 -3.31 -10.51
N ASN A 11 5.10 -2.48 -10.52
CA ASN A 11 6.44 -2.92 -10.13
C ASN A 11 6.89 -2.41 -8.76
N VAL A 12 6.12 -1.53 -8.09
CA VAL A 12 6.48 -1.09 -6.74
C VAL A 12 6.55 -2.27 -5.76
N PRO A 13 7.59 -2.37 -4.91
CA PRO A 13 7.69 -3.39 -3.88
C PRO A 13 6.56 -3.29 -2.86
N LEU A 14 5.91 -4.43 -2.53
CA LEU A 14 4.86 -4.52 -1.51
C LEU A 14 5.41 -4.76 -0.09
N ILE A 15 6.69 -4.48 0.15
CA ILE A 15 7.38 -4.65 1.43
C ILE A 15 8.16 -3.38 1.78
N GLY A 16 8.24 -3.06 3.07
CA GLY A 16 8.90 -1.85 3.56
C GLY A 16 8.00 -0.62 3.47
N ALA A 17 8.61 0.55 3.34
CA ALA A 17 7.92 1.83 3.21
C ALA A 17 8.18 2.45 1.84
N ASN A 18 7.11 2.82 1.13
CA ASN A 18 7.18 3.56 -0.12
C ASN A 18 6.56 4.95 0.11
N LEU A 19 7.21 5.99 -0.43
CA LEU A 19 6.67 7.35 -0.40
C LEU A 19 5.89 7.61 -1.69
N LEU A 20 4.61 7.92 -1.54
CA LEU A 20 3.75 8.36 -2.63
C LEU A 20 3.55 9.86 -2.51
N GLU A 21 4.15 10.64 -3.41
CA GLU A 21 3.84 12.05 -3.50
C GLU A 21 2.44 12.23 -4.09
N ALA A 22 1.67 13.09 -3.46
CA ALA A 22 0.25 13.06 -3.57
C ALA A 22 -0.25 14.52 -3.73
N SER A 23 -0.20 15.04 -4.96
CA SER A 23 -0.77 16.36 -5.35
C SER A 23 -2.21 16.24 -5.90
N ALA A 24 -2.94 17.35 -6.03
CA ALA A 24 -4.32 17.30 -6.55
C ALA A 24 -4.34 16.73 -7.98
N GLY A 25 -5.26 15.81 -8.28
CA GLY A 25 -5.42 15.24 -9.62
C GLY A 25 -4.40 14.15 -10.03
N THR A 26 -3.49 13.71 -9.15
CA THR A 26 -2.42 12.74 -9.51
C THR A 26 -2.81 11.26 -9.30
N GLY A 27 -4.10 10.92 -9.37
CA GLY A 27 -4.54 9.51 -9.33
C GLY A 27 -4.30 8.75 -8.02
N LYS A 28 -4.17 9.44 -6.88
CA LYS A 28 -3.92 8.81 -5.56
C LYS A 28 -4.89 7.67 -5.22
N ALA A 29 -6.19 7.90 -5.46
CA ALA A 29 -7.22 6.89 -5.22
C ALA A 29 -6.97 5.65 -6.07
N TYR A 30 -6.72 5.85 -7.37
CA TYR A 30 -6.35 4.77 -8.29
C TYR A 30 -5.10 4.01 -7.84
N ASN A 31 -4.06 4.71 -7.38
CA ASN A 31 -2.84 4.07 -6.89
C ASN A 31 -3.09 3.24 -5.61
N ILE A 32 -3.88 3.76 -4.67
CA ILE A 32 -4.24 3.04 -3.44
C ILE A 32 -5.12 1.82 -3.76
N GLU A 33 -6.09 1.96 -4.65
CA GLU A 33 -6.96 0.86 -5.11
C GLU A 33 -6.14 -0.24 -5.78
N GLY A 34 -5.21 0.13 -6.67
CA GLY A 34 -4.30 -0.80 -7.30
C GLY A 34 -3.40 -1.52 -6.30
N LEU A 35 -2.79 -0.80 -5.37
CA LEU A 35 -1.97 -1.39 -4.30
C LEU A 35 -2.78 -2.36 -3.44
N PHE A 36 -4.02 -2.00 -3.12
CA PHE A 36 -4.93 -2.88 -2.38
C PHE A 36 -5.23 -4.17 -3.15
N LEU A 37 -5.56 -4.08 -4.44
CA LEU A 37 -5.79 -5.25 -5.29
C LEU A 37 -4.55 -6.14 -5.39
N ARG A 38 -3.37 -5.53 -5.58
CA ARG A 38 -2.10 -6.26 -5.61
C ARG A 38 -1.83 -6.99 -4.29
N LEU A 39 -2.10 -6.37 -3.15
CA LEU A 39 -1.97 -7.00 -1.84
C LEU A 39 -2.92 -8.20 -1.68
N VAL A 40 -4.18 -8.08 -2.11
CA VAL A 40 -5.15 -9.17 -2.04
C VAL A 40 -4.77 -10.33 -2.97
N ILE A 41 -4.35 -10.03 -4.20
CA ILE A 41 -4.09 -11.05 -5.23
C ILE A 41 -2.68 -11.64 -5.10
N GLU A 42 -1.64 -10.82 -5.01
CA GLU A 42 -0.24 -11.26 -5.00
C GLU A 42 0.21 -11.76 -3.62
N LYS A 43 -0.37 -11.23 -2.54
CA LYS A 43 -0.04 -11.63 -1.16
C LYS A 43 -1.12 -12.45 -0.47
N ALA A 44 -2.21 -12.75 -1.16
CA ALA A 44 -3.35 -13.52 -0.62
C ALA A 44 -3.85 -12.95 0.73
N LEU A 45 -3.78 -11.62 0.91
CA LEU A 45 -4.17 -10.99 2.16
C LEU A 45 -5.70 -11.01 2.29
N PRO A 46 -6.25 -11.47 3.43
CA PRO A 46 -7.68 -11.52 3.63
C PRO A 46 -8.27 -10.11 3.68
N VAL A 47 -9.42 -9.93 3.02
CA VAL A 47 -10.18 -8.69 3.07
C VAL A 47 -11.15 -8.74 4.24
N GLY A 48 -11.11 -7.73 5.12
CA GLY A 48 -12.15 -7.54 6.13
C GLY A 48 -11.94 -8.29 7.45
N GLU A 49 -10.71 -8.45 7.91
CA GLU A 49 -10.44 -9.03 9.22
C GLU A 49 -10.60 -7.98 10.32
N ARG A 50 -11.63 -8.10 11.17
CA ARG A 50 -11.69 -7.34 12.42
C ARG A 50 -10.53 -7.81 13.29
N ARG A 51 -9.50 -6.98 13.46
CA ARG A 51 -8.51 -7.15 14.52
C ARG A 51 -9.22 -7.09 15.87
N THR A 52 -9.65 -8.23 16.37
CA THR A 52 -9.93 -8.44 17.79
C THR A 52 -8.59 -8.61 18.50
N ASP A 53 -7.75 -7.58 18.46
CA ASP A 53 -6.48 -7.57 19.18
C ASP A 53 -6.76 -7.50 20.70
N LYS A 54 -7.06 -8.66 21.29
CA LYS A 54 -7.00 -8.89 22.76
C LYS A 54 -5.56 -9.10 23.25
N LYS A 55 -4.53 -8.84 22.44
CA LYS A 55 -3.13 -9.13 22.78
C LYS A 55 -2.14 -7.98 22.54
N ARG A 56 -2.48 -6.76 22.97
CA ARG A 56 -1.50 -5.69 23.21
C ARG A 56 -1.69 -5.05 24.59
N CYS A 57 -1.69 -5.87 25.63
CA CYS A 57 -1.40 -5.48 27.01
C CYS A 57 -0.55 -6.58 27.64
N ALA A 58 0.65 -6.81 27.09
CA ALA A 58 1.74 -7.55 27.73
C ALA A 58 2.97 -7.49 26.79
N GLN A 59 3.61 -6.32 26.76
CA GLN A 59 5.06 -6.17 26.76
C GLN A 59 5.39 -4.71 27.03
#